data_AF-A0A948RSL3-F1
#
_entry.id   AF-A0A948RSL3-F1
#
_cell.length_a   1.000
_cell.length_b   1.000
_cell.length_c   1.000
_cell.angle_alpha   90.00
_cell.angle_beta   90.00
_cell.angle_gamma   90.00
#
_symmetry.space_group_name_H-M   'P 1'
#
loop_
_entity.id
_entity.type
_entity.pdbx_description
1 polymer ?
#
loop_
_entity_poly.entity_id
_entity_poly.type
_entity_poly.pdbx_seq_one_letter_code
_entity_poly.pdbx_strand_id
1 'polypeptide(L)'
;MMTRTKRTIAQRTRPILGVATDITSPRLRRAIARVFRAIQKHPKDWARLRRRVRGILLKDLIDNDPSCLGMWVTDSREKKLFLAERRCRSLPLDPKFHVPGHILISTGVDRLPWPRLVALIAHECGHAVTREHEFNKRDGHDSEWSSELCADRHAFRWGFEREMRVFAQHRDFGHHAVLPGEIIWQEGIAFKVDRYFYLRRCPDRDDPENLES
;
A
#
# COMPACT_ATOMS: atom_id res chain seq x y z
N MET A 1 -27.53 -33.09 -7.28
CA MET A 1 -28.03 -31.72 -7.52
C MET A 1 -27.27 -30.74 -6.63
N MET A 2 -26.30 -30.00 -7.19
CA MET A 2 -25.70 -28.86 -6.48
C MET A 2 -26.69 -27.70 -6.48
N THR A 3 -27.06 -27.22 -5.29
CA THR A 3 -28.02 -26.11 -5.13
C THR A 3 -27.51 -24.84 -5.80
N ARG A 4 -28.43 -24.15 -6.48
CA ARG A 4 -28.23 -22.93 -7.29
C ARG A 4 -27.38 -21.86 -6.58
N THR A 5 -27.42 -21.83 -5.25
CA THR A 5 -26.67 -20.93 -4.36
C THR A 5 -25.14 -21.12 -4.40
N LYS A 6 -24.62 -22.36 -4.56
CA LYS A 6 -23.17 -22.61 -4.66
C LYS A 6 -22.58 -22.20 -6.02
N ARG A 7 -23.41 -22.21 -7.09
CA ARG A 7 -23.01 -21.75 -8.43
C ARG A 7 -22.84 -20.23 -8.50
N THR A 8 -23.65 -19.45 -7.77
CA THR A 8 -23.58 -17.98 -7.77
C THR A 8 -22.32 -17.44 -7.08
N ILE A 9 -21.82 -18.16 -6.07
CA ILE A 9 -20.58 -17.80 -5.36
C ILE A 9 -19.36 -18.17 -6.21
N ALA A 10 -19.37 -19.37 -6.83
CA ALA A 10 -18.28 -19.83 -7.68
C ALA A 10 -18.13 -19.06 -9.01
N GLN A 11 -19.18 -18.39 -9.48
CA GLN A 11 -19.14 -17.56 -10.69
C GLN A 11 -18.61 -16.14 -10.49
N ARG A 12 -18.42 -15.66 -9.25
CA ARG A 12 -18.21 -14.22 -8.96
C ARG A 12 -16.77 -13.74 -8.79
N THR A 13 -15.76 -14.60 -8.87
CA THR A 13 -14.37 -14.21 -8.57
C THR A 13 -13.38 -14.66 -9.64
N ARG A 14 -13.43 -14.06 -10.84
CA ARG A 14 -12.36 -14.28 -11.83
C ARG A 14 -11.07 -13.60 -11.35
N PRO A 15 -9.96 -14.34 -11.16
CA PRO A 15 -8.69 -13.74 -10.78
C PRO A 15 -8.23 -12.68 -11.79
N ILE A 16 -7.52 -11.67 -11.33
CA ILE A 16 -6.86 -10.70 -12.21
C ILE A 16 -5.38 -11.07 -12.23
N LEU A 17 -4.91 -11.56 -13.38
CA LEU A 17 -3.52 -12.02 -13.58
C LEU A 17 -3.04 -12.99 -12.48
N GLY A 18 -3.93 -13.89 -12.04
CA GLY A 18 -3.64 -14.93 -11.05
C GLY A 18 -3.82 -14.52 -9.59
N VAL A 19 -4.21 -13.27 -9.30
CA VAL A 19 -4.56 -12.83 -7.93
C VAL A 19 -6.08 -12.89 -7.74
N ALA A 20 -6.54 -13.50 -6.66
CA ALA A 20 -7.97 -13.62 -6.38
C ALA A 20 -8.61 -12.24 -6.11
N THR A 21 -9.89 -12.09 -6.42
CA THR A 21 -10.62 -10.85 -6.14
C THR A 21 -12.13 -11.08 -6.15
N ASP A 22 -12.85 -10.35 -5.31
CA ASP A 22 -14.32 -10.25 -5.31
C ASP A 22 -14.85 -9.02 -6.06
N ILE A 23 -13.95 -8.20 -6.60
CA ILE A 23 -14.29 -6.98 -7.33
C ILE A 23 -14.97 -7.35 -8.64
N THR A 24 -16.22 -6.93 -8.77
CA THR A 24 -17.04 -7.11 -9.97
C THR A 24 -17.00 -5.90 -10.92
N SER A 25 -16.72 -4.70 -10.40
CA SER A 25 -16.67 -3.46 -11.19
C SER A 25 -15.66 -3.55 -12.35
N PRO A 26 -16.10 -3.43 -13.62
CA PRO A 26 -15.19 -3.46 -14.75
C PRO A 26 -14.14 -2.35 -14.69
N ARG A 27 -14.48 -1.19 -14.12
CA ARG A 27 -13.57 -0.05 -13.99
C ARG A 27 -12.44 -0.37 -13.02
N LEU A 28 -12.74 -0.85 -11.82
CA LEU A 28 -11.73 -1.28 -10.85
C LEU A 28 -10.87 -2.41 -11.39
N ARG A 29 -11.50 -3.43 -12.00
CA ARG A 29 -10.77 -4.55 -12.58
C ARG A 29 -9.77 -4.10 -13.66
N ARG A 30 -10.13 -3.11 -14.48
CA ARG A 30 -9.21 -2.51 -15.46
C ARG A 30 -8.08 -1.74 -14.78
N ALA A 31 -8.35 -1.01 -13.70
CA ALA A 31 -7.32 -0.28 -12.97
C ALA A 31 -6.30 -1.24 -12.32
N ILE A 32 -6.79 -2.31 -11.67
CA ILE A 32 -5.94 -3.38 -11.12
C ILE A 32 -5.11 -4.05 -12.21
N ALA A 33 -5.74 -4.43 -13.32
CA ALA A 33 -5.03 -5.05 -14.43
C ALA A 33 -3.94 -4.14 -15.02
N ARG A 34 -4.20 -2.82 -15.10
CA ARG A 34 -3.20 -1.82 -15.52
C ARG A 34 -2.00 -1.81 -14.57
N VAL A 35 -2.25 -1.71 -13.26
CA VAL A 35 -1.19 -1.70 -12.24
C VAL A 35 -0.38 -2.99 -12.28
N PHE A 36 -1.04 -4.15 -12.28
CA PHE A 36 -0.35 -5.44 -12.34
C PHE A 36 0.51 -5.61 -13.59
N ARG A 37 0.03 -5.20 -14.76
CA ARG A 37 0.84 -5.22 -16.00
C ARG A 37 2.07 -4.33 -15.93
N ALA A 38 1.99 -3.20 -15.22
CA ALA A 38 3.16 -2.37 -14.98
C ALA A 38 4.14 -3.07 -14.03
N ILE A 39 3.65 -3.63 -12.92
CA ILE A 39 4.48 -4.37 -11.95
C ILE A 39 5.16 -5.59 -12.59
N GLN A 40 4.51 -6.27 -13.54
CA GLN A 40 5.09 -7.40 -14.29
C GLN A 40 6.41 -7.06 -15.01
N LYS A 41 6.62 -5.79 -15.36
CA LYS A 41 7.89 -5.30 -15.93
C LYS A 41 9.02 -5.23 -14.89
N HIS A 42 8.71 -5.45 -13.61
CA HIS A 42 9.63 -5.49 -12.47
C HIS A 42 9.58 -6.89 -11.83
N PRO A 43 10.33 -7.88 -12.34
CA PRO A 43 10.14 -9.29 -11.99
C PRO A 43 10.24 -9.60 -10.49
N LYS A 44 11.14 -8.91 -9.77
CA LYS A 44 11.32 -9.08 -8.33
C LYS A 44 10.11 -8.61 -7.51
N ASP A 45 9.42 -7.57 -7.98
CA ASP A 45 8.23 -7.04 -7.32
C ASP A 45 7.01 -7.87 -7.68
N TRP A 46 6.88 -8.26 -8.96
CA TRP A 46 5.81 -9.14 -9.40
C TRP A 46 5.82 -10.50 -8.68
N ALA A 47 6.99 -11.12 -8.56
CA ALA A 47 7.15 -12.38 -7.83
C ALA A 47 6.78 -12.21 -6.35
N ARG A 48 7.12 -11.06 -5.75
CA ARG A 48 6.79 -10.76 -4.36
C ARG A 48 5.29 -10.51 -4.20
N LEU A 49 4.68 -9.70 -5.06
CA LEU A 49 3.25 -9.41 -5.07
C LEU A 49 2.44 -10.70 -5.12
N ARG A 50 2.74 -11.60 -6.07
CA ARG A 50 2.07 -12.91 -6.20
C ARG A 50 2.22 -13.81 -4.97
N ARG A 51 3.36 -13.75 -4.28
CA ARG A 51 3.58 -14.53 -3.05
C ARG A 51 2.81 -13.94 -1.87
N ARG A 52 2.70 -12.61 -1.83
CA ARG A 52 2.23 -11.85 -0.68
C ARG A 52 0.73 -11.63 -0.72
N VAL A 53 0.19 -11.22 -1.87
CA VAL A 53 -1.22 -10.86 -2.03
C VAL A 53 -2.04 -12.11 -2.32
N ARG A 54 -2.89 -12.50 -1.36
CA ARG A 54 -3.86 -13.59 -1.49
C ARG A 54 -5.10 -13.14 -2.26
N GLY A 55 -5.48 -11.89 -2.11
CA GLY A 55 -6.54 -11.30 -2.92
C GLY A 55 -6.68 -9.79 -2.77
N ILE A 56 -7.47 -9.21 -3.67
CA ILE A 56 -7.92 -7.82 -3.61
C ILE A 56 -9.42 -7.81 -3.38
N LEU A 57 -9.85 -7.22 -2.27
CA LEU A 57 -11.22 -7.33 -1.76
C LEU A 57 -11.89 -5.97 -1.63
N LEU A 58 -13.18 -5.88 -1.93
CA LEU A 58 -14.00 -4.74 -1.52
C LEU A 58 -14.38 -4.85 -0.05
N LYS A 59 -14.16 -3.77 0.69
CA LYS A 59 -14.50 -3.69 2.11
C LYS A 59 -15.08 -2.31 2.42
N ASP A 60 -16.02 -2.24 3.35
CA ASP A 60 -16.33 -0.95 3.95
C ASP A 60 -15.22 -0.60 4.93
N LEU A 61 -14.42 0.41 4.59
CA LEU A 61 -13.28 0.86 5.41
C LEU A 61 -13.64 2.12 6.22
N ILE A 62 -14.84 2.66 6.02
CA ILE A 62 -15.29 3.96 6.54
C ILE A 62 -15.42 3.94 8.07
N ASP A 63 -15.68 2.78 8.68
CA ASP A 63 -15.93 2.66 10.12
C ASP A 63 -14.74 3.06 11.02
N ASN A 64 -13.52 3.18 10.48
CA ASN A 64 -12.33 3.56 11.25
C ASN A 64 -11.64 4.85 10.77
N ASP A 65 -11.75 5.21 9.49
CA ASP A 65 -11.22 6.46 8.94
C ASP A 65 -11.87 6.72 7.55
N PRO A 66 -12.66 7.81 7.39
CA PRO A 66 -13.27 8.18 6.11
C PRO A 66 -12.26 8.44 4.98
N SER A 67 -11.00 8.75 5.31
CA SER A 67 -9.92 8.98 4.35
C SER A 67 -9.24 7.68 3.87
N CYS A 68 -9.46 6.56 4.57
CA CYS A 68 -8.89 5.26 4.23
C CYS A 68 -9.61 4.63 3.02
N LEU A 69 -9.10 4.92 1.82
CA LEU A 69 -9.65 4.41 0.56
C LEU A 69 -9.10 3.02 0.18
N GLY A 70 -7.99 2.61 0.78
CA GLY A 70 -7.34 1.32 0.57
C GLY A 70 -6.40 0.98 1.72
N MET A 71 -6.13 -0.31 1.90
CA MET A 71 -5.22 -0.79 2.93
C MET A 71 -4.62 -2.15 2.57
N TRP A 72 -3.31 -2.28 2.75
CA TRP A 72 -2.64 -3.58 2.82
C TRP A 72 -2.74 -4.17 4.24
N VAL A 73 -3.34 -5.37 4.36
CA VAL A 73 -3.45 -6.09 5.65
C VAL A 73 -2.82 -7.47 5.57
N THR A 74 -1.99 -7.84 6.55
CA THR A 74 -1.51 -9.21 6.68
C THR A 74 -2.60 -10.15 7.17
N ASP A 75 -2.58 -11.39 6.71
CA ASP A 75 -3.47 -12.44 7.20
C ASP A 75 -3.15 -12.79 8.66
N SER A 76 -4.13 -12.63 9.54
CA SER A 76 -3.96 -12.83 10.99
C SER A 76 -3.61 -14.28 11.36
N ARG A 77 -4.08 -15.28 10.61
CA ARG A 77 -3.75 -16.68 10.87
C ARG A 77 -2.32 -16.97 10.48
N GLU A 78 -1.91 -16.52 9.30
CA GLU A 78 -0.53 -16.66 8.82
C GLU A 78 0.44 -15.87 9.73
N LYS A 79 0.02 -14.73 10.26
CA LYS A 79 0.78 -13.95 11.25
C LYS A 79 0.99 -14.72 12.55
N LYS A 80 -0.05 -15.37 13.08
CA LYS A 80 0.04 -16.22 14.27
C LYS A 80 0.98 -17.40 14.05
N LEU A 81 0.89 -18.08 12.89
CA LEU A 81 1.77 -19.19 12.53
C LEU A 81 3.23 -18.75 12.42
N PHE A 82 3.48 -17.65 11.71
CA PHE A 82 4.82 -17.08 11.58
C PHE A 82 5.46 -16.76 12.93
N LEU A 83 4.70 -16.11 13.83
CA LEU A 83 5.18 -15.79 15.18
C LEU A 83 5.44 -17.05 16.02
N ALA A 84 4.61 -18.09 15.89
CA ALA A 84 4.79 -19.35 16.61
C ALA A 84 6.08 -20.08 16.17
N GLU A 85 6.33 -20.19 14.86
CA GLU A 85 7.55 -20.81 14.31
C GLU A 85 8.82 -20.02 14.70
N ARG A 86 8.71 -18.70 14.79
CA ARG A 86 9.82 -17.79 15.08
C ARG A 86 10.19 -17.70 16.54
N ARG A 87 9.30 -18.02 17.49
CA ARG A 87 9.66 -18.13 18.91
C ARG A 87 10.81 -19.13 19.16
N CYS A 88 11.04 -20.06 18.24
CA CYS A 88 12.17 -20.99 18.28
C CYS A 88 13.47 -20.47 17.62
N ARG A 89 13.48 -19.30 16.99
CA ARG A 89 14.62 -18.74 16.24
C ARG A 89 14.78 -17.25 16.54
N SER A 90 15.87 -16.90 17.22
CA SER A 90 16.22 -15.61 17.85
C SER A 90 16.39 -14.37 16.94
N LEU A 91 15.76 -14.33 15.76
CA LEU A 91 15.82 -13.15 14.87
C LEU A 91 14.48 -12.37 14.87
N PRO A 92 14.48 -11.09 15.30
CA PRO A 92 13.31 -10.23 15.22
C PRO A 92 13.07 -9.87 13.76
N LEU A 93 12.07 -10.48 13.14
CA LEU A 93 11.55 -10.06 11.84
C LEU A 93 10.13 -9.55 12.04
N ASP A 94 9.80 -8.39 11.46
CA ASP A 94 8.45 -7.87 11.51
C ASP A 94 7.54 -8.69 10.58
N PRO A 95 6.51 -9.39 11.10
CA PRO A 95 5.60 -10.20 10.30
C PRO A 95 4.98 -9.44 9.12
N LYS A 96 4.83 -8.11 9.23
CA LYS A 96 4.26 -7.27 8.16
C LYS A 96 5.01 -7.38 6.84
N PHE A 97 6.30 -7.77 6.83
CA PHE A 97 7.09 -7.95 5.61
C PHE A 97 7.21 -9.40 5.12
N HIS A 98 6.78 -10.39 5.91
CA HIS A 98 6.96 -11.81 5.59
C HIS A 98 5.64 -12.56 5.36
N VAL A 99 4.61 -12.20 6.11
CA VAL A 99 3.29 -12.85 6.10
C VAL A 99 2.39 -12.38 4.95
N PRO A 100 1.81 -13.29 4.16
CA PRO A 100 0.88 -12.92 3.09
C PRO A 100 -0.39 -12.25 3.63
N GLY A 101 -1.21 -11.67 2.76
CA GLY A 101 -2.31 -10.81 3.16
C GLY A 101 -3.21 -10.40 2.01
N HIS A 102 -4.03 -9.38 2.25
CA HIS A 102 -5.01 -8.88 1.30
C HIS A 102 -4.83 -7.39 1.09
N ILE A 103 -5.14 -6.94 -0.12
CA ILE A 103 -5.37 -5.51 -0.37
C ILE A 103 -6.86 -5.29 -0.23
N LEU A 104 -7.25 -4.44 0.71
CA LEU A 104 -8.62 -4.01 0.89
C LEU A 104 -8.82 -2.68 0.17
N ILE A 105 -9.93 -2.56 -0.52
CA ILE A 105 -10.30 -1.35 -1.27
C ILE A 105 -11.69 -0.93 -0.81
N SER A 106 -11.85 0.36 -0.48
CA SER A 106 -13.14 0.89 -0.04
C SER A 106 -14.20 0.75 -1.15
N THR A 107 -15.45 0.44 -0.78
CA THR A 107 -16.56 0.29 -1.74
C THR A 107 -16.86 1.58 -2.53
N GLY A 108 -16.48 2.75 -2.00
CA GLY A 108 -16.72 4.06 -2.62
C GLY A 108 -15.73 4.45 -3.72
N VAL A 109 -14.61 3.75 -3.89
CA VAL A 109 -13.50 4.23 -4.74
C VAL A 109 -13.80 4.23 -6.24
N ASP A 110 -14.84 3.50 -6.67
CA ASP A 110 -15.23 3.42 -8.08
C ASP A 110 -15.58 4.79 -8.68
N ARG A 111 -15.99 5.73 -7.81
CA ARG A 111 -16.34 7.10 -8.14
C ARG A 111 -15.12 8.02 -8.31
N LEU A 112 -13.94 7.56 -7.90
CA LEU A 112 -12.73 8.38 -8.02
C LEU A 112 -12.38 8.65 -9.50
N PRO A 113 -11.80 9.82 -9.79
CA PRO A 113 -11.16 10.07 -11.07
C PRO A 113 -10.17 8.96 -11.40
N TRP A 114 -10.09 8.59 -12.68
CA TRP A 114 -9.28 7.45 -13.13
C TRP A 114 -7.81 7.50 -12.65
N PRO A 115 -7.10 8.65 -12.72
CA PRO A 115 -5.73 8.74 -12.21
C PRO A 115 -5.64 8.41 -10.72
N ARG A 116 -6.55 8.91 -9.89
CA ARG A 116 -6.57 8.65 -8.44
C ARG A 116 -6.82 7.18 -8.15
N LEU A 117 -7.71 6.55 -8.91
CA LEU A 117 -8.00 5.14 -8.73
C LEU A 117 -6.77 4.26 -9.04
N VAL A 118 -6.05 4.57 -10.12
CA VAL A 118 -4.82 3.86 -10.49
C VAL A 118 -3.73 4.10 -9.45
N ALA A 119 -3.57 5.34 -8.98
CA ALA A 119 -2.61 5.72 -7.95
C ALA A 119 -2.86 4.95 -6.64
N LEU A 120 -4.11 4.93 -6.15
CA LEU A 120 -4.50 4.16 -4.97
C LEU A 120 -4.08 2.69 -5.09
N ILE A 121 -4.43 2.02 -6.19
CA ILE A 121 -4.11 0.60 -6.35
C ILE A 121 -2.60 0.38 -6.45
N ALA A 122 -1.87 1.27 -7.13
CA ALA A 122 -0.42 1.20 -7.22
C ALA A 122 0.23 1.36 -5.84
N HIS A 123 -0.23 2.31 -5.05
CA HIS A 123 0.23 2.56 -3.69
C HIS A 123 0.01 1.34 -2.78
N GLU A 124 -1.20 0.76 -2.76
CA GLU A 124 -1.46 -0.45 -1.97
C GLU A 124 -0.61 -1.65 -2.38
N CYS A 125 -0.38 -1.81 -3.69
CA CYS A 125 0.54 -2.82 -4.18
C CYS A 125 1.98 -2.55 -3.71
N GLY A 126 2.34 -1.27 -3.58
CA GLY A 126 3.60 -0.80 -3.01
C GLY A 126 3.84 -1.37 -1.61
N HIS A 127 2.90 -1.19 -0.68
CA HIS A 127 2.99 -1.77 0.67
C HIS A 127 3.18 -3.29 0.63
N ALA A 128 2.41 -3.99 -0.20
CA ALA A 128 2.48 -5.44 -0.29
C ALA A 128 3.86 -5.96 -0.75
N VAL A 129 4.56 -5.18 -1.58
CA VAL A 129 5.90 -5.54 -2.10
C VAL A 129 7.05 -4.94 -1.29
N THR A 130 6.82 -3.97 -0.42
CA THR A 130 7.88 -3.39 0.42
C THR A 130 8.60 -4.48 1.21
N ARG A 131 9.93 -4.42 1.19
CA ARG A 131 10.81 -5.30 1.97
C ARG A 131 11.28 -4.58 3.22
N GLU A 132 11.55 -5.35 4.28
CA GLU A 132 12.04 -4.82 5.56
C GLU A 132 13.28 -3.93 5.39
N HIS A 133 14.29 -4.35 4.61
CA HIS A 133 15.46 -3.50 4.36
C HIS A 133 15.17 -2.22 3.54
N GLU A 134 14.09 -2.17 2.76
CA GLU A 134 13.69 -0.96 2.03
C GLU A 134 13.03 0.03 2.98
N PHE A 135 12.26 -0.50 3.92
CA PHE A 135 11.62 0.22 5.02
C PHE A 135 12.66 0.77 5.99
N ASN A 136 13.56 -0.06 6.52
CA ASN A 136 14.59 0.35 7.48
C ASN A 136 15.55 1.40 6.91
N LYS A 137 15.69 1.50 5.58
CA LYS A 137 16.48 2.56 4.93
C LYS A 137 15.79 3.92 4.92
N ARG A 138 14.49 3.96 5.19
CA ARG A 138 13.64 5.16 5.24
C ARG A 138 13.14 5.46 6.65
N ASP A 139 13.35 4.53 7.56
CA ASP A 139 13.10 4.66 8.98
C ASP A 139 14.00 5.76 9.55
N GLY A 140 13.41 6.94 9.72
CA GLY A 140 14.05 8.11 10.30
C GLY A 140 13.58 8.34 11.73
N HIS A 141 12.26 8.36 11.93
CA HIS A 141 11.61 8.62 13.22
C HIS A 141 10.19 8.04 13.28
N ASP A 142 9.48 7.97 12.15
CA ASP A 142 8.12 7.44 12.09
C ASP A 142 7.98 6.25 11.11
N SER A 143 7.46 5.16 11.65
CA SER A 143 7.23 3.89 10.95
C SER A 143 6.11 3.98 9.90
N GLU A 144 5.14 4.86 10.09
CA GLU A 144 4.04 5.10 9.15
C GLU A 144 4.57 5.80 7.90
N TRP A 145 5.26 6.94 8.06
CA TRP A 145 5.89 7.65 6.95
C TRP A 145 6.85 6.77 6.15
N SER A 146 7.62 5.91 6.83
CA SER A 146 8.52 4.96 6.17
C SER A 146 7.78 3.95 5.29
N SER A 147 6.58 3.54 5.71
CA SER A 147 5.68 2.67 4.95
C SER A 147 5.19 3.37 3.68
N GLU A 148 4.66 4.59 3.84
CA GLU A 148 4.13 5.41 2.75
C GLU A 148 5.18 5.71 1.68
N LEU A 149 6.36 6.20 2.11
CA LEU A 149 7.49 6.50 1.22
C LEU A 149 7.96 5.27 0.41
N CYS A 150 7.92 4.08 1.03
CA CYS A 150 8.22 2.85 0.30
C CYS A 150 7.17 2.54 -0.76
N ALA A 151 5.88 2.65 -0.41
CA ALA A 151 4.77 2.39 -1.31
C ALA A 151 4.79 3.32 -2.53
N ASP A 152 4.95 4.63 -2.28
CA ASP A 152 4.99 5.65 -3.33
C ASP A 152 6.20 5.49 -4.23
N ARG A 153 7.37 5.19 -3.67
CA ARG A 153 8.57 4.90 -4.45
C ARG A 153 8.35 3.74 -5.42
N HIS A 154 7.69 2.66 -4.97
CA HIS A 154 7.36 1.54 -5.83
C HIS A 154 6.40 1.97 -6.95
N ALA A 155 5.33 2.69 -6.61
CA ALA A 155 4.38 3.23 -7.59
C ALA A 155 5.06 4.12 -8.65
N PHE A 156 5.94 5.03 -8.23
CA PHE A 156 6.75 5.86 -9.12
C PHE A 156 7.64 5.02 -10.03
N ARG A 157 8.36 4.05 -9.46
CA ARG A 157 9.24 3.16 -10.22
C ARG A 157 8.50 2.34 -11.28
N TRP A 158 7.23 2.02 -11.05
CA TRP A 158 6.37 1.31 -12.00
C TRP A 158 5.78 2.23 -13.09
N GLY A 159 6.05 3.54 -13.02
CA GLY A 159 5.64 4.52 -14.03
C GLY A 159 4.33 5.24 -13.73
N PHE A 160 3.89 5.29 -12.47
CA PHE A 160 2.64 5.96 -12.06
C PHE A 160 2.85 7.36 -11.49
N GLU A 161 3.99 8.01 -11.74
CA GLU A 161 4.30 9.35 -11.21
C GLU A 161 3.17 10.37 -11.48
N ARG A 162 2.63 10.42 -12.70
CA ARG A 162 1.56 11.35 -13.05
C ARG A 162 0.29 11.10 -12.23
N GLU A 163 -0.12 9.84 -12.14
CA GLU A 163 -1.28 9.43 -11.36
C GLU A 163 -1.09 9.74 -9.86
N MET A 164 0.11 9.47 -9.31
CA MET A 164 0.45 9.79 -7.92
C MET A 164 0.40 11.29 -7.65
N ARG A 165 0.93 12.13 -8.54
CA ARG A 165 0.87 13.60 -8.40
C ARG A 165 -0.56 14.15 -8.38
N VAL A 166 -1.45 13.60 -9.22
CA VAL A 166 -2.88 13.96 -9.21
C VAL A 166 -3.55 13.50 -7.91
N PHE A 167 -3.07 12.41 -7.33
CA PHE A 167 -3.67 11.83 -6.14
C PHE A 167 -3.27 12.57 -4.85
N ALA A 168 -2.02 13.01 -4.75
CA ALA A 168 -1.49 13.75 -3.60
C ALA A 168 -2.28 15.03 -3.26
N GLN A 169 -2.87 15.70 -4.26
CA GLN A 169 -3.64 16.94 -4.07
C GLN A 169 -4.94 16.80 -3.25
N HIS A 170 -5.36 15.58 -2.93
CA HIS A 170 -6.71 15.30 -2.41
C HIS A 170 -6.72 14.31 -1.25
N ARG A 171 -5.60 14.16 -0.57
CA ARG A 171 -5.35 13.16 0.45
C ARG A 171 -5.04 13.92 1.76
N ASP A 172 -5.65 13.51 2.88
CA ASP A 172 -5.52 14.14 4.20
C ASP A 172 -4.12 13.95 4.78
N PHE A 173 -3.58 14.87 5.57
CA PHE A 173 -2.20 14.85 6.09
C PHE A 173 -1.82 13.58 6.87
N GLY A 174 -2.81 12.89 7.46
CA GLY A 174 -2.61 11.70 8.30
C GLY A 174 -2.39 10.38 7.54
N HIS A 175 -2.61 10.37 6.24
CA HIS A 175 -2.24 9.25 5.38
C HIS A 175 -1.64 9.85 4.10
N HIS A 176 -0.90 9.11 3.29
CA HIS A 176 -0.75 9.36 1.85
C HIS A 176 0.49 10.09 1.27
N ALA A 177 1.01 9.42 0.22
CA ALA A 177 1.52 9.98 -1.04
C ALA A 177 2.48 11.18 -0.95
N VAL A 178 3.61 11.03 -0.26
CA VAL A 178 4.61 12.11 -0.21
C VAL A 178 5.43 12.12 -1.48
N LEU A 179 5.35 13.22 -2.21
CA LEU A 179 6.04 13.36 -3.48
C LEU A 179 7.47 13.86 -3.28
N PRO A 180 8.39 13.48 -4.18
CA PRO A 180 9.71 14.09 -4.22
C PRO A 180 9.64 15.61 -4.31
N GLY A 181 10.35 16.28 -3.40
CA GLY A 181 10.42 17.73 -3.27
C GLY A 181 9.54 18.30 -2.16
N GLU A 182 8.55 17.54 -1.67
CA GLU A 182 7.67 17.98 -0.58
C GLU A 182 8.38 17.97 0.77
N ILE A 183 7.86 18.79 1.70
CA ILE A 183 8.29 18.84 3.09
C ILE A 183 7.25 18.10 3.92
N ILE A 184 7.71 17.22 4.80
CA ILE A 184 6.93 16.65 5.89
C ILE A 184 7.45 17.19 7.20
N TRP A 185 6.56 17.36 8.17
CA TRP A 185 6.90 17.78 9.52
C TRP A 185 6.61 16.62 10.48
N GLN A 186 7.58 16.28 11.31
CA GLN A 186 7.47 15.26 12.36
C GLN A 186 7.97 15.89 13.64
N GLU A 187 7.10 16.06 14.64
CA GLU A 187 7.48 16.61 15.96
C GLU A 187 8.27 17.93 15.83
N GLY A 188 7.77 18.87 15.02
CA GLY A 188 8.44 20.15 14.75
C GLY A 188 9.65 20.08 13.81
N ILE A 189 10.15 18.89 13.46
CA ILE A 189 11.31 18.73 12.57
C ILE A 189 10.86 18.63 11.12
N ALA A 190 11.44 19.46 10.25
CA ALA A 190 11.14 19.48 8.83
C ALA A 190 12.05 18.52 8.05
N PHE A 191 11.45 17.69 7.21
CA PHE A 191 12.16 16.78 6.31
C PHE A 191 11.71 16.99 4.86
N LYS A 192 12.66 17.19 3.95
CA LYS A 192 12.41 17.18 2.52
C LYS A 192 12.54 15.78 1.96
N VAL A 193 11.57 15.38 1.15
CA VAL A 193 11.60 14.10 0.44
C VAL A 193 12.44 14.24 -0.82
N ASP A 194 13.51 13.44 -0.94
CA ASP A 194 14.35 13.45 -2.14
C ASP A 194 13.75 12.63 -3.30
N ARG A 195 14.39 12.68 -4.47
CA ARG A 195 13.95 11.95 -5.69
C ARG A 195 13.90 10.42 -5.54
N TYR A 196 14.48 9.88 -4.47
CA TYR A 196 14.48 8.46 -4.14
C TYR A 196 13.62 8.12 -2.92
N PHE A 197 12.79 9.07 -2.47
CA PHE A 197 11.91 8.95 -1.31
C PHE A 197 12.70 8.68 -0.04
N TYR A 198 13.84 9.35 0.15
CA TYR A 198 14.50 9.47 1.44
C TYR A 198 14.18 10.81 2.07
N LEU A 199 14.05 10.82 3.40
CA LEU A 199 13.90 12.02 4.20
C LEU A 199 15.26 12.69 4.39
N ARG A 200 15.32 14.00 4.11
CA ARG A 200 16.48 14.85 4.32
C ARG A 200 16.07 15.97 5.26
N ARG A 201 16.62 16.01 6.47
CA ARG A 201 16.33 17.07 7.44
C ARG A 201 16.63 18.44 6.82
N CYS A 202 15.77 19.41 7.10
CA CYS A 202 15.88 20.80 6.68
C CYS A 202 15.88 21.71 7.92
N PRO A 203 17.01 21.85 8.63
CA PRO A 203 17.06 22.57 9.91
C PRO A 203 16.52 24.00 9.84
N ASP A 204 16.76 24.70 8.73
CA ASP A 204 16.29 26.08 8.51
C ASP A 204 14.76 26.21 8.41
N ARG A 205 14.03 25.08 8.45
CA ARG A 205 12.56 25.00 8.38
C ARG A 205 11.95 24.26 9.57
N ASP A 206 12.77 23.85 10.54
CA ASP A 206 12.26 23.28 11.79
C ASP A 206 11.42 24.34 12.49
N ASP A 207 10.31 23.91 13.10
CA ASP A 207 9.43 24.77 13.88
C ASP A 207 9.87 24.73 15.35
N PRO A 208 10.58 25.75 15.85
CA PRO A 208 11.18 25.72 17.17
C PRO A 208 10.14 25.65 18.30
N GLU A 209 8.90 26.10 18.06
CA GLU A 209 7.84 26.07 19.08
C GLU A 209 7.31 24.65 19.33
N ASN A 210 7.54 23.72 18.39
CA ASN A 210 7.07 22.33 18.46
C ASN A 210 8.21 21.31 18.72
N LEU A 211 9.43 21.76 19.03
CA LEU A 211 10.58 20.89 19.34
C LEU A 211 10.69 20.49 20.82
N GLU A 212 9.94 21.16 21.72
CA GLU A 212 10.04 20.97 23.18
C GLU A 212 8.85 20.23 23.83
N SER A 213 7.84 19.82 23.04
CA SER A 213 6.64 19.10 23.48
C SER A 213 6.78 17.59 23.38
#